data_AF-A0A973CHJ7-F1
#
_entry.id   AF-A0A973CHJ7-F1
#
_cell.length_a   1.000
_cell.length_b   1.000
_cell.length_c   1.000
_cell.angle_alpha   90.00
_cell.angle_beta   90.00
_cell.angle_gamma   90.00
#
_symmetry.space_group_name_H-M   'P 1'
#
loop_
_entity.id
_entity.type
_entity.pdbx_description
1 polymer ?
#
loop_
_entity_poly.entity_id
_entity_poly.type
_entity_poly.pdbx_seq_one_letter_code
_entity_poly.pdbx_strand_id
1 'polypeptide(L)'
;MTWAIAVCSVLLFFRGNPAFKLLSDIPNNTLTELEECFDTESVEESTEDVSAVIKQLIFFSMMSAFLLAGETFVCFYYLQEDPAMILSWFIIAKNIIIFIIALRLRKKESKNLVQQILSLPRWSLVIERYSYLASAIAFLIFFLIASGIIDMLIENGY
;
A
#
# COMPACT_ATOMS: atom_id res chain seq x y z
N MET A 1 -7.09 16.18 3.60
CA MET A 1 -7.06 14.69 3.57
C MET A 1 -6.39 14.17 2.30
N THR A 2 -6.81 14.63 1.10
CA THR A 2 -6.18 14.33 -0.21
C THR A 2 -4.65 14.48 -0.21
N TRP A 3 -4.13 15.60 0.30
CA TRP A 3 -2.69 15.85 0.40
C TRP A 3 -1.94 14.82 1.25
N ALA A 4 -2.49 14.44 2.40
CA ALA A 4 -1.87 13.44 3.27
C ALA A 4 -1.80 12.06 2.59
N ILE A 5 -2.85 11.69 1.85
CA ILE A 5 -2.87 10.46 1.04
C ILE A 5 -1.81 10.55 -0.05
N ALA A 6 -1.72 11.68 -0.79
CA ALA A 6 -0.71 11.88 -1.82
C ALA A 6 0.71 11.73 -1.26
N VAL A 7 1.03 12.39 -0.14
CA VAL A 7 2.35 12.30 0.52
C VAL A 7 2.64 10.86 0.94
N CYS A 8 1.69 10.15 1.55
CA CYS A 8 1.85 8.75 1.94
C CYS A 8 2.10 7.85 0.71
N SER A 9 1.36 8.04 -0.38
CA SER A 9 1.55 7.28 -1.63
C SER A 9 2.93 7.54 -2.23
N VAL A 10 3.44 8.78 -2.23
CA VAL A 10 4.81 9.09 -2.67
C VAL A 10 5.86 8.38 -1.79
N LEU A 11 5.69 8.43 -0.46
CA LEU A 11 6.61 7.77 0.47
C LEU A 11 6.67 6.26 0.22
N LEU A 12 5.52 5.61 -0.01
CA LEU A 12 5.48 4.18 -0.35
C LEU A 12 6.02 3.88 -1.75
N PHE A 13 5.83 4.77 -2.73
CA PHE A 13 6.46 4.61 -4.05
C PHE A 13 7.99 4.55 -3.96
N PHE A 14 8.62 5.41 -3.14
CA PHE A 14 10.07 5.40 -2.96
C PHE A 14 10.57 4.26 -2.09
N ARG A 15 9.80 3.87 -1.05
CA ARG A 15 10.16 2.76 -0.16
C ARG A 15 9.93 1.38 -0.79
N GLY A 16 9.03 1.28 -1.78
CA GLY A 16 8.59 0.00 -2.34
C GLY A 16 7.65 -0.74 -1.38
N ASN A 17 7.64 -2.07 -1.42
CA ASN A 17 6.93 -2.89 -0.44
C ASN A 17 7.77 -2.96 0.85
N PRO A 18 7.36 -2.27 1.94
CA PRO A 18 8.16 -2.19 3.16
C PRO A 18 8.21 -3.53 3.91
N ALA A 19 7.17 -4.37 3.79
CA ALA A 19 7.14 -5.69 4.43
C ALA A 19 8.13 -6.65 3.76
N PHE A 20 8.18 -6.65 2.42
CA PHE A 20 9.17 -7.42 1.66
C PHE A 20 10.60 -6.97 1.98
N LYS A 21 10.84 -5.65 1.97
CA LYS A 21 12.17 -5.09 2.24
C LYS A 21 12.64 -5.39 3.67
N LEU A 22 11.74 -5.26 4.65
CA LEU A 22 12.03 -5.59 6.03
C LEU A 22 12.45 -7.06 6.16
N LEU A 23 11.70 -7.98 5.55
CA LEU A 23 12.00 -9.41 5.62
C LEU A 23 13.24 -9.83 4.81
N SER A 24 13.54 -9.15 3.69
CA SER A 24 14.72 -9.46 2.88
C SER A 24 16.04 -9.05 3.53
N ASP A 25 16.00 -8.08 4.45
CA ASP A 25 17.18 -7.49 5.07
C ASP A 25 17.55 -8.17 6.40
N ILE A 26 16.74 -9.12 6.89
CA ILE A 26 16.91 -9.82 8.18
C ILE A 26 17.77 -11.08 8.03
N PRO A 27 18.65 -11.40 9.01
CA PRO A 27 19.43 -12.65 9.00
C PRO A 27 18.53 -13.90 8.99
N ASN A 28 18.94 -14.93 8.25
CA ASN A 28 18.18 -16.19 8.12
C ASN A 28 17.80 -16.83 9.47
N ASN A 29 18.67 -16.74 10.47
CA ASN A 29 18.39 -17.32 11.81
C ASN A 29 17.16 -16.67 12.46
N THR A 30 17.07 -15.34 12.41
CA THR A 30 15.92 -14.57 12.91
C THR A 30 14.67 -14.82 12.06
N LEU A 31 14.84 -15.13 10.79
CA LEU A 31 13.75 -15.44 9.86
C LEU A 31 13.10 -16.79 10.18
N THR A 32 13.91 -17.80 10.53
CA THR A 32 13.42 -19.11 11.00
C THR A 32 12.68 -18.99 12.33
N GLU A 33 13.21 -18.23 13.29
CA GLU A 33 12.50 -17.93 14.54
C GLU A 33 11.17 -17.19 14.32
N LEU A 34 11.12 -16.28 13.33
CA LEU A 34 9.89 -15.59 12.94
C LEU A 34 8.86 -16.57 12.36
N GLU A 35 9.30 -17.48 11.49
CA GLU A 35 8.44 -18.50 10.90
C GLU A 35 7.85 -19.43 11.96
N GLU A 36 8.66 -19.88 12.91
CA GLU A 36 8.21 -20.68 14.05
C GLU A 36 7.21 -19.91 14.93
N CYS A 37 7.47 -18.64 15.24
CA CYS A 37 6.55 -17.78 16.01
C CYS A 37 5.17 -17.59 15.35
N PHE A 38 5.09 -17.64 14.02
CA PHE A 38 3.81 -17.54 13.32
C PHE A 38 3.08 -18.88 13.17
N ASP A 39 3.77 -20.00 13.40
CA ASP A 39 3.23 -21.37 13.32
C ASP A 39 2.78 -21.93 14.67
N THR A 40 3.49 -21.60 15.75
CA THR A 40 3.09 -22.01 17.09
C THR A 40 2.11 -20.99 17.67
N GLU A 41 0.88 -21.42 17.95
CA GLU A 41 -0.09 -20.64 18.75
C GLU A 41 0.42 -20.35 20.19
N SER A 42 1.57 -20.92 20.58
CA SER A 42 2.26 -20.66 21.84
C SER A 42 3.37 -19.62 21.64
N VAL A 43 3.09 -18.41 22.08
CA VAL A 43 4.07 -17.32 22.24
C VAL A 43 5.01 -17.66 23.40
N GLU A 44 5.97 -18.57 23.19
CA GLU A 44 7.17 -18.56 24.03
C GLU A 44 7.95 -17.27 23.75
N GLU A 45 8.70 -16.78 24.76
CA GLU A 45 9.34 -15.46 24.77
C GLU A 45 10.16 -15.20 23.50
N SER A 46 9.51 -14.58 22.50
CA SER A 46 10.16 -14.13 21.28
C SER A 46 11.28 -13.17 21.67
N THR A 47 12.45 -13.31 21.07
CA THR A 47 13.55 -12.36 21.23
C THR A 47 13.05 -10.92 20.95
N GLU A 48 13.63 -9.93 21.62
CA GLU A 48 13.23 -8.52 21.49
C GLU A 48 13.25 -8.05 20.02
N ASP A 49 14.19 -8.60 19.25
CA ASP A 49 14.34 -8.37 17.81
C ASP A 49 13.17 -8.94 16.98
N VAL A 50 12.73 -10.17 17.24
CA VAL A 50 11.56 -10.78 16.55
C VAL A 50 10.28 -10.00 16.85
N SER A 51 10.07 -9.61 18.11
CA SER A 51 8.93 -8.78 18.51
C SER A 51 8.91 -7.43 17.78
N ALA A 52 10.07 -6.80 17.62
CA ALA A 52 10.20 -5.54 16.88
C ALA A 52 9.83 -5.70 15.40
N VAL A 53 10.30 -6.78 14.76
CA VAL A 53 9.98 -7.07 13.34
C VAL A 53 8.49 -7.34 13.15
N ILE A 54 7.85 -8.13 14.03
CA ILE A 54 6.41 -8.40 13.97
C ILE A 54 5.60 -7.11 14.08
N LYS A 55 5.95 -6.24 15.05
CA LYS A 55 5.29 -4.93 15.23
C LYS A 55 5.42 -4.07 13.97
N GLN A 56 6.60 -4.06 13.33
CA GLN A 56 6.79 -3.32 12.08
C GLN A 56 5.99 -3.91 10.91
N LEU A 57 5.94 -5.23 10.76
CA LEU A 57 5.13 -5.90 9.74
C LEU A 57 3.65 -5.58 9.89
N ILE A 58 3.12 -5.65 11.12
CA ILE A 58 1.73 -5.30 11.42
C ILE A 58 1.48 -3.83 11.10
N PHE A 59 2.38 -2.93 11.54
CA PHE A 59 2.28 -1.51 11.26
C PHE A 59 2.22 -1.21 9.75
N PHE A 60 3.12 -1.80 8.95
CA PHE A 60 3.12 -1.61 7.50
C PHE A 60 1.88 -2.19 6.82
N SER A 61 1.41 -3.34 7.28
CA SER A 61 0.19 -3.97 6.77
C SER A 61 -1.04 -3.12 7.05
N MET A 62 -1.16 -2.60 8.28
CA MET A 62 -2.25 -1.70 8.67
C MET A 62 -2.19 -0.38 7.89
N MET A 63 -1.00 0.24 7.78
CA MET A 63 -0.82 1.47 7.01
C MET A 63 -1.25 1.32 5.55
N SER A 64 -0.90 0.20 4.91
CA SER A 64 -1.29 -0.07 3.52
C SER A 64 -2.80 -0.26 3.39
N ALA A 65 -3.43 -0.96 4.33
CA ALA A 65 -4.89 -1.13 4.36
C ALA A 65 -5.63 0.19 4.59
N PHE A 66 -5.17 1.01 5.54
CA PHE A 66 -5.73 2.34 5.78
C PHE A 66 -5.56 3.27 4.59
N LEU A 67 -4.42 3.20 3.91
CA LEU A 67 -4.21 3.98 2.69
C LEU A 67 -5.20 3.56 1.61
N LEU A 68 -5.35 2.27 1.32
CA LEU A 68 -6.32 1.80 0.32
C LEU A 68 -7.77 2.18 0.68
N ALA A 69 -8.14 2.06 1.96
CA ALA A 69 -9.47 2.46 2.43
C ALA A 69 -9.67 3.98 2.30
N GLY A 70 -8.67 4.78 2.69
CA GLY A 70 -8.68 6.24 2.58
C GLY A 70 -8.73 6.71 1.13
N GLU A 71 -7.94 6.10 0.24
CA GLU A 71 -7.97 6.37 -1.19
C GLU A 71 -9.37 6.14 -1.75
N THR A 72 -9.96 4.99 -1.42
CA THR A 72 -11.30 4.61 -1.87
C THR A 72 -12.37 5.56 -1.34
N PHE A 73 -12.32 5.90 -0.04
CA PHE A 73 -13.24 6.83 0.60
C PHE A 73 -13.21 8.22 -0.06
N VAL A 74 -12.02 8.76 -0.30
CA VAL A 74 -11.88 10.07 -0.95
C VAL A 74 -12.35 10.02 -2.40
N CYS A 75 -12.08 8.94 -3.13
CA CYS A 75 -12.61 8.79 -4.50
C CYS A 75 -14.15 8.75 -4.51
N PHE A 76 -14.78 8.07 -3.56
CA PHE A 76 -16.25 8.08 -3.45
C PHE A 76 -16.82 9.48 -3.23
N TYR A 77 -16.11 10.34 -2.49
CA TYR A 77 -16.49 11.74 -2.32
C TYR A 77 -16.40 12.52 -3.65
N TYR A 78 -15.28 12.36 -4.38
CA TYR A 78 -15.04 13.07 -5.65
C TYR A 78 -15.75 12.46 -6.88
N LEU A 79 -16.48 11.35 -6.72
CA LEU A 79 -17.28 10.77 -7.82
C LEU A 79 -18.37 11.70 -8.35
N GLN A 80 -18.85 12.63 -7.52
CA GLN A 80 -19.92 13.56 -7.87
C GLN A 80 -19.42 14.87 -8.48
N GLU A 81 -18.10 15.09 -8.50
CA GLU A 81 -17.48 16.31 -9.03
C GLU A 81 -16.88 16.04 -10.41
N ASP A 82 -17.38 16.71 -11.45
CA ASP A 82 -16.66 16.84 -12.72
C ASP A 82 -15.58 17.93 -12.56
N PRO A 83 -14.31 17.71 -12.94
CA PRO A 83 -13.74 16.60 -13.75
C PRO A 83 -13.12 15.44 -12.93
N ALA A 84 -13.25 15.44 -11.60
CA ALA A 84 -12.62 14.47 -10.70
C ALA A 84 -13.21 13.04 -10.80
N MET A 85 -14.41 12.90 -11.40
CA MET A 85 -15.11 11.62 -11.55
C MET A 85 -14.29 10.54 -12.26
N ILE A 86 -13.68 10.85 -13.41
CA ILE A 86 -12.91 9.86 -14.20
C ILE A 86 -11.73 9.32 -13.40
N LEU A 87 -11.02 10.22 -12.73
CA LEU A 87 -9.85 9.90 -11.94
C LEU A 87 -10.23 9.09 -10.68
N SER A 88 -11.40 9.37 -10.10
CA SER A 88 -11.96 8.61 -8.98
C SER A 88 -12.26 7.16 -9.38
N TRP A 89 -12.90 6.94 -10.54
CA TRP A 89 -13.13 5.60 -11.07
C TRP A 89 -11.84 4.83 -11.36
N PHE A 90 -10.83 5.51 -11.90
CA PHE A 90 -9.52 4.92 -12.14
C PHE A 90 -8.86 4.40 -10.86
N ILE A 91 -8.87 5.21 -9.78
CA ILE A 91 -8.31 4.79 -8.49
C ILE A 91 -9.11 3.65 -7.84
N ILE A 92 -10.44 3.68 -7.93
CA ILE A 92 -11.29 2.58 -7.45
C ILE A 92 -10.95 1.28 -8.19
N ALA A 93 -10.86 1.31 -9.52
CA ALA A 93 -10.48 0.16 -10.33
C ALA A 93 -9.09 -0.37 -9.98
N LYS A 94 -8.11 0.54 -9.79
CA LYS A 94 -6.76 0.20 -9.33
C LYS A 94 -6.76 -0.53 -7.99
N ASN A 95 -7.52 -0.03 -7.00
CA ASN A 95 -7.63 -0.65 -5.68
C ASN A 95 -8.24 -2.06 -5.75
N ILE A 96 -9.27 -2.25 -6.59
CA ILE A 96 -9.89 -3.56 -6.84
C ILE A 96 -8.87 -4.54 -7.45
N ILE A 97 -8.08 -4.10 -8.44
CA ILE A 97 -7.07 -4.95 -9.08
C ILE A 97 -6.01 -5.41 -8.06
N ILE A 98 -5.49 -4.50 -7.23
CA ILE A 98 -4.52 -4.85 -6.18
C ILE A 98 -5.13 -5.84 -5.19
N PHE A 99 -6.37 -5.61 -4.78
CA PHE A 99 -7.08 -6.50 -3.86
C PHE A 99 -7.26 -7.90 -4.45
N ILE A 100 -7.62 -8.01 -5.74
CA ILE A 100 -7.73 -9.30 -6.44
C ILE A 100 -6.37 -10.00 -6.54
N ILE A 101 -5.29 -9.26 -6.83
CA ILE A 101 -3.93 -9.81 -6.86
C ILE A 101 -3.56 -10.36 -5.48
N ALA A 102 -3.79 -9.59 -4.41
CA ALA A 102 -3.53 -10.03 -3.03
C ALA A 102 -4.32 -11.29 -2.65
N LEU A 103 -5.60 -11.36 -3.01
CA LEU A 103 -6.43 -12.56 -2.79
C LEU A 103 -5.93 -13.78 -3.56
N ARG A 104 -5.51 -13.60 -4.82
CA ARG A 104 -4.99 -14.70 -5.65
C ARG A 104 -3.67 -15.24 -5.12
N LEU A 105 -2.81 -14.36 -4.61
CA LEU A 105 -1.54 -14.75 -4.01
C LEU A 105 -1.75 -15.52 -2.70
N ARG A 106 -2.72 -15.09 -1.86
CA ARG A 106 -3.09 -15.83 -0.63
C ARG A 106 -3.66 -17.22 -0.88
N LYS A 107 -4.43 -17.42 -1.95
CA LYS A 107 -5.07 -18.73 -2.25
C LYS A 107 -4.10 -19.82 -2.69
N LYS A 108 -2.87 -19.48 -3.08
CA LYS A 108 -1.96 -20.44 -3.71
C LYS A 108 -1.06 -21.21 -2.74
N GLU A 109 -0.98 -20.84 -1.46
CA GLU A 109 0.06 -21.39 -0.58
C GLU A 109 -0.47 -21.69 0.84
N SER A 110 -0.28 -22.94 1.29
CA SER A 110 -0.34 -23.34 2.71
C SER A 110 0.93 -22.93 3.46
N LYS A 111 1.47 -21.76 3.13
CA LYS A 111 2.74 -21.26 3.67
C LYS A 111 2.49 -20.16 4.69
N ASN A 112 3.43 -20.01 5.62
CA ASN A 112 3.36 -18.99 6.66
C ASN A 112 3.40 -17.59 6.05
N LEU A 113 2.89 -16.60 6.78
CA LEU A 113 2.82 -15.21 6.32
C LEU A 113 4.18 -14.67 5.86
N VAL A 114 5.26 -15.05 6.54
CA VAL A 114 6.65 -14.69 6.21
C VAL A 114 7.05 -15.26 4.85
N GLN A 115 6.84 -16.56 4.66
CA GLN A 115 7.14 -17.25 3.40
C GLN A 115 6.31 -16.72 2.25
N GLN A 116 5.03 -16.37 2.50
CA GLN A 116 4.17 -15.75 1.49
C GLN A 116 4.70 -14.40 1.02
N ILE A 117 5.25 -13.57 1.93
CA ILE A 117 5.80 -12.27 1.57
C ILE A 117 7.10 -12.44 0.76
N LEU A 118 7.98 -13.35 1.17
CA LEU A 118 9.24 -13.61 0.47
C LEU A 118 9.05 -14.33 -0.88
N SER A 119 7.97 -15.13 -1.01
CA SER A 119 7.62 -15.83 -2.26
C SER A 119 6.90 -14.92 -3.28
N LEU A 120 6.61 -13.66 -2.92
CA LEU A 120 5.94 -12.72 -3.82
C LEU A 120 6.71 -12.58 -5.14
N PRO A 121 6.03 -12.76 -6.28
CA PRO A 121 6.71 -12.62 -7.55
C PRO A 121 7.13 -11.16 -7.76
N ARG A 122 8.35 -10.94 -8.28
CA ARG A 122 8.90 -9.58 -8.45
C ARG A 122 7.98 -8.62 -9.23
N TRP A 123 7.20 -9.13 -10.18
CA TRP A 123 6.25 -8.31 -10.93
C TRP A 123 5.14 -7.75 -10.05
N SER A 124 4.69 -8.44 -9.00
CA SER A 124 3.65 -7.92 -8.10
C SER A 124 4.17 -6.77 -7.25
N LEU A 125 5.43 -6.83 -6.82
CA LEU A 125 6.11 -5.74 -6.11
C LEU A 125 6.21 -4.48 -6.99
N VAL A 126 6.48 -4.67 -8.29
CA VAL A 126 6.53 -3.58 -9.27
C VAL A 126 5.13 -2.97 -9.47
N ILE A 127 4.09 -3.79 -9.65
CA ILE A 127 2.71 -3.31 -9.79
C ILE A 127 2.29 -2.50 -8.57
N GLU A 128 2.53 -3.00 -7.36
CA GLU A 128 2.21 -2.31 -6.11
C GLU A 128 2.91 -0.95 -6.03
N ARG A 129 4.21 -0.90 -6.36
CA ARG A 129 4.96 0.35 -6.40
C ARG A 129 4.35 1.37 -7.36
N TYR A 130 4.12 1.00 -8.62
CA TYR A 130 3.55 1.92 -9.61
C TYR A 130 2.09 2.30 -9.30
N SER A 131 1.38 1.45 -8.55
CA SER A 131 0.05 1.77 -8.07
C SER A 131 0.05 2.94 -7.09
N TYR A 132 1.06 3.04 -6.22
CA TYR A 132 1.22 4.19 -5.33
C TYR A 132 1.59 5.46 -6.09
N LEU A 133 2.39 5.36 -7.15
CA LEU A 133 2.67 6.50 -8.01
C LEU A 133 1.40 7.03 -8.69
N ALA A 134 0.58 6.10 -9.21
CA ALA A 134 -0.70 6.45 -9.82
C ALA A 134 -1.64 7.14 -8.83
N SER A 135 -1.74 6.62 -7.60
CA SER A 135 -2.45 7.30 -6.51
C SER A 135 -1.89 8.69 -6.23
N ALA A 136 -0.57 8.83 -6.06
CA ALA A 136 0.05 10.12 -5.75
C ALA A 136 -0.28 11.19 -6.80
N ILE A 137 -0.18 10.84 -8.09
CA ILE A 137 -0.54 11.74 -9.19
C ILE A 137 -2.03 12.09 -9.14
N ALA A 138 -2.90 11.10 -8.93
CA ALA A 138 -4.34 11.33 -8.86
C ALA A 138 -4.74 12.26 -7.70
N PHE A 139 -4.20 12.02 -6.51
CA PHE A 139 -4.49 12.85 -5.33
C PHE A 139 -3.85 14.25 -5.41
N LEU A 140 -2.74 14.40 -6.12
CA LEU A 140 -2.20 15.72 -6.46
C LEU A 140 -3.15 16.47 -7.38
N ILE A 141 -3.70 15.81 -8.41
CA ILE A 141 -4.69 16.42 -9.31
C ILE A 141 -5.95 16.79 -8.54
N PHE A 142 -6.48 15.92 -7.67
CA PHE A 142 -7.62 16.26 -6.79
C PHE A 142 -7.34 17.46 -5.91
N PHE A 143 -6.12 17.57 -5.36
CA PHE A 143 -5.73 18.74 -4.60
C PHE A 143 -5.72 20.01 -5.46
N LEU A 144 -5.17 19.94 -6.68
CA LEU A 144 -5.13 21.07 -7.61
C LEU A 144 -6.54 21.52 -8.04
N ILE A 145 -7.43 20.57 -8.34
CA ILE A 145 -8.86 20.84 -8.63
C ILE A 145 -9.50 21.53 -7.42
N ALA A 146 -9.42 20.93 -6.24
CA ALA A 146 -10.06 21.45 -5.03
C ALA A 146 -9.52 22.82 -4.59
N SER A 147 -8.28 23.16 -4.96
CA SER A 147 -7.66 24.45 -4.68
C SER A 147 -8.03 25.56 -5.68
N GLY A 148 -8.76 25.25 -6.75
CA GLY A 148 -9.09 26.19 -7.83
C GLY A 148 -7.89 26.62 -8.68
N ILE A 149 -6.71 26.01 -8.48
CA ILE A 149 -5.50 26.32 -9.26
C ILE A 149 -5.70 25.95 -10.73
N ILE A 150 -6.39 24.85 -11.01
CA ILE A 150 -6.68 24.45 -12.40
C ILE A 150 -7.56 25.48 -13.09
N ASP A 151 -8.60 25.96 -12.42
CA ASP A 151 -9.49 27.00 -12.96
C ASP A 151 -8.71 28.30 -13.20
N MET A 152 -7.84 28.69 -12.26
CA MET A 152 -6.95 29.85 -12.41
C MET A 152 -5.98 29.70 -13.58
N LEU A 153 -5.45 28.50 -13.84
CA LEU A 153 -4.56 28.26 -14.99
C LEU A 153 -5.32 28.36 -16.33
N ILE A 154 -6.53 27.80 -16.38
CA ILE A 154 -7.41 27.87 -17.56
C ILE A 154 -7.81 29.32 -17.85
N GLU A 155 -8.21 30.09 -16.82
CA GLU A 155 -8.57 31.50 -16.97
C GLU A 155 -7.40 32.37 -17.47
N ASN A 156 -6.16 32.01 -17.12
CA ASN A 156 -4.95 32.72 -17.55
C ASN A 156 -4.38 32.20 -18.88
N GLY A 157 -5.02 31.24 -19.54
CA GLY A 157 -4.64 30.76 -20.89
C GLY A 157 -3.39 29.89 -20.94
N TYR A 158 -3.05 29.21 -19.85
CA TYR A 158 -1.94 28.24 -19.78
C TYR A 158 -2.38 26.80 -20.04
#